data_AF-A0A850PSU3-F1
#
_entry.id   AF-A0A850PSU3-F1
#
_cell.length_a   1.000
_cell.length_b   1.000
_cell.length_c   1.000
_cell.angle_alpha   90.00
_cell.angle_beta   90.00
_cell.angle_gamma   90.00
#
_symmetry.space_group_name_H-M   'P 1'
#
loop_
_entity.id
_entity.type
_entity.pdbx_description
1 polymer ?
#
loop_
_entity_poly.entity_id
_entity_poly.type
_entity_poly.pdbx_seq_one_letter_code
_entity_poly.pdbx_strand_id
1 'polypeptide(L)'
;MRIAGLIAATALVAACSQSVGGDAEPSSPSPSAPLSSAPTTTTGTAPAPGAAGQAPGRSAEIEQVIAWIEAGTPADPGAHHVAFRDGVTTQLGDDIAFTAPSGASNDTTQCMTDSTYNGGALTCLVELESPSPRPADGEGMWKAGWIDYPGTSVQIGSLHGDPGPFVKGVGPQLAEGQSLTFADNRCRSDASGLFCVNYAHRSAVQISAGGLVPFGCLRPVTPPPPQTGAAFRC
;
A
#
# COMPACT_ATOMS: atom_id res chain seq x y z
N MET A 1 15.23 -45.41 28.76
CA MET A 1 14.24 -46.41 28.32
C MET A 1 13.77 -46.02 26.93
N ARG A 2 13.84 -46.96 25.99
CA ARG A 2 13.53 -46.79 24.55
C ARG A 2 12.07 -47.20 24.32
N ILE A 3 11.29 -46.44 23.56
CA ILE A 3 10.18 -46.99 22.75
C ILE A 3 10.15 -46.23 21.42
N ALA A 4 10.23 -47.02 20.35
CA ALA A 4 10.17 -46.67 18.96
C ALA A 4 8.78 -46.98 18.39
N GLY A 5 8.43 -46.36 17.25
CA GLY A 5 7.33 -46.77 16.36
C GLY A 5 7.36 -45.92 15.09
N LEU A 6 8.00 -46.36 13.99
CA LEU A 6 7.43 -47.10 12.83
C LEU A 6 6.34 -46.27 12.09
N ILE A 7 6.70 -45.47 11.08
CA ILE A 7 6.76 -45.74 9.62
C ILE A 7 5.44 -46.23 9.00
N ALA A 8 4.87 -45.41 8.10
CA ALA A 8 4.24 -45.87 6.87
C ALA A 8 4.38 -44.80 5.77
N ALA A 9 4.99 -45.19 4.66
CA ALA A 9 5.15 -44.40 3.44
C ALA A 9 4.21 -44.94 2.37
N THR A 10 3.60 -44.06 1.59
CA THR A 10 2.99 -44.41 0.29
C THR A 10 3.30 -43.32 -0.72
N ALA A 11 4.10 -43.68 -1.70
CA ALA A 11 4.33 -42.95 -2.93
C ALA A 11 3.27 -43.36 -3.97
N LEU A 12 2.86 -42.43 -4.83
CA LEU A 12 2.26 -42.73 -6.14
C LEU A 12 2.83 -41.75 -7.17
N VAL A 13 3.39 -42.32 -8.23
CA VAL A 13 3.99 -41.66 -9.40
C VAL A 13 3.13 -42.02 -10.62
N ALA A 14 2.82 -41.03 -11.47
CA ALA A 14 2.63 -41.09 -12.94
C ALA A 14 2.08 -39.71 -13.39
N ALA A 15 2.80 -38.81 -14.06
CA ALA A 15 3.44 -38.85 -15.38
C ALA A 15 2.46 -39.02 -16.55
N CYS A 16 2.23 -37.95 -17.32
CA CYS A 16 1.85 -37.96 -18.75
C CYS A 16 2.20 -36.60 -19.37
N SER A 17 3.45 -36.46 -19.82
CA SER A 17 3.87 -35.44 -20.79
C SER A 17 3.56 -35.96 -22.19
N GLN A 18 2.86 -35.16 -23.01
CA GLN A 18 2.72 -35.44 -24.43
C GLN A 18 3.33 -34.27 -25.21
N SER A 19 4.55 -34.46 -25.69
CA SER A 19 5.15 -33.65 -26.76
C SER A 19 5.08 -34.47 -28.05
N VAL A 20 4.50 -33.91 -29.11
CA VAL A 20 4.75 -34.39 -30.48
C VAL A 20 5.15 -33.17 -31.32
N GLY A 21 6.44 -33.16 -31.67
CA GLY A 21 6.97 -32.33 -32.75
C GLY A 21 6.85 -33.08 -34.07
N GLY A 22 6.67 -32.34 -35.15
CA GLY A 22 6.72 -32.82 -36.52
C GLY A 22 7.01 -31.63 -37.45
N ASP A 23 8.27 -31.51 -37.85
CA ASP A 23 8.79 -30.53 -38.82
C ASP A 23 8.63 -31.01 -40.27
N ALA A 24 8.35 -30.04 -41.18
CA ALA A 24 8.79 -29.80 -42.57
C ALA A 24 8.75 -30.96 -43.63
N GLU A 25 8.44 -30.82 -44.93
CA GLU A 25 8.51 -29.72 -45.93
C GLU A 25 7.87 -30.19 -47.30
N PRO A 26 8.11 -29.61 -48.51
CA PRO A 26 7.33 -28.59 -49.27
C PRO A 26 6.70 -29.05 -50.63
N SER A 27 5.92 -28.17 -51.30
CA SER A 27 6.15 -27.68 -52.70
C SER A 27 4.99 -26.82 -53.29
N SER A 28 5.27 -25.52 -53.45
CA SER A 28 4.93 -24.45 -54.45
C SER A 28 3.97 -24.65 -55.66
N PRO A 29 3.59 -23.60 -56.46
CA PRO A 29 3.21 -22.19 -56.15
C PRO A 29 2.03 -21.57 -56.99
N SER A 30 1.63 -20.33 -56.61
CA SER A 30 1.08 -19.19 -57.42
C SER A 30 -0.40 -19.12 -57.87
N PRO A 31 -0.96 -17.92 -58.20
CA PRO A 31 -0.86 -16.57 -57.60
C PRO A 31 -2.24 -15.82 -57.48
N SER A 32 -2.32 -14.74 -56.67
CA SER A 32 -2.89 -13.40 -57.02
C SER A 32 -3.53 -12.61 -55.86
N ALA A 33 -2.96 -11.41 -55.64
CA ALA A 33 -3.59 -10.12 -55.29
C ALA A 33 -4.03 -9.80 -53.83
N PRO A 34 -4.00 -8.50 -53.44
CA PRO A 34 -3.60 -8.06 -52.10
C PRO A 34 -4.76 -7.57 -51.23
N LEU A 35 -4.61 -7.66 -49.91
CA LEU A 35 -5.34 -6.84 -48.95
C LEU A 35 -4.37 -6.47 -47.82
N SER A 36 -3.81 -5.28 -47.92
CA SER A 36 -3.02 -4.66 -46.86
C SER A 36 -3.99 -4.15 -45.79
N SER A 37 -4.20 -4.95 -44.73
CA SER A 37 -4.87 -4.48 -43.53
C SER A 37 -3.80 -3.98 -42.56
N ALA A 38 -3.75 -2.67 -42.40
CA ALA A 38 -2.89 -1.99 -41.45
C ALA A 38 -3.12 -2.50 -40.01
N PRO A 39 -2.07 -2.64 -39.18
CA PRO A 39 -2.26 -2.82 -37.77
C PRO A 39 -2.83 -1.54 -37.18
N THR A 40 -4.03 -1.62 -36.62
CA THR A 40 -4.62 -0.58 -35.78
C THR A 40 -3.72 -0.43 -34.56
N THR A 41 -2.86 0.59 -34.56
CA THR A 41 -2.26 1.10 -33.33
C THR A 41 -3.39 1.49 -32.40
N THR A 42 -3.61 0.72 -31.35
CA THR A 42 -4.35 1.19 -30.18
C THR A 42 -3.55 2.35 -29.61
N THR A 43 -4.02 3.56 -29.91
CA THR A 43 -3.59 4.77 -29.23
C THR A 43 -3.91 4.57 -27.76
N GLY A 44 -2.90 4.21 -26.97
CA GLY A 44 -2.98 4.32 -25.52
C GLY A 44 -3.32 5.77 -25.24
N THR A 45 -4.52 6.01 -24.73
CA THR A 45 -4.95 7.33 -24.29
C THR A 45 -3.87 7.84 -23.34
N ALA A 46 -3.15 8.88 -23.77
CA ALA A 46 -2.20 9.57 -22.91
C ALA A 46 -2.96 9.99 -21.63
N PRO A 47 -2.36 9.87 -20.44
CA PRO A 47 -3.02 10.30 -19.21
C PRO A 47 -3.45 11.75 -19.39
N ALA A 48 -4.68 12.06 -18.96
CA ALA A 48 -5.18 13.43 -18.99
C ALA A 48 -4.15 14.36 -18.31
N PRO A 49 -3.91 15.59 -18.82
CA PRO A 49 -2.83 16.49 -18.38
C PRO A 49 -2.81 16.88 -16.88
N GLY A 50 -3.71 16.37 -16.05
CA GLY A 50 -3.73 16.58 -14.60
C GLY A 50 -3.05 15.47 -13.77
N ALA A 51 -2.74 14.30 -14.34
CA ALA A 51 -2.34 13.13 -13.54
C ALA A 51 -0.89 13.20 -13.00
N ALA A 52 0.00 13.90 -13.71
CA ALA A 52 1.33 14.28 -13.22
C ALA A 52 1.35 15.67 -12.53
N GLY A 53 0.19 16.29 -12.38
CA GLY A 53 0.02 17.66 -11.91
C GLY A 53 -0.03 17.80 -10.39
N GLN A 54 -0.48 18.98 -9.95
CA GLN A 54 -0.62 19.37 -8.55
C GLN A 54 -1.47 18.37 -7.75
N ALA A 55 -1.06 18.11 -6.51
CA ALA A 55 -1.79 17.22 -5.61
C ALA A 55 -3.26 17.63 -5.43
N PRO A 56 -4.20 16.66 -5.36
CA PRO A 56 -5.62 16.94 -5.16
C PRO A 56 -5.87 17.76 -3.89
N GLY A 57 -6.73 18.77 -3.99
CA GLY A 57 -7.15 19.57 -2.84
C GLY A 57 -8.11 18.82 -1.90
N ARG A 58 -8.36 19.37 -0.72
CA ARG A 58 -9.17 18.73 0.35
C ARG A 58 -10.60 18.34 -0.04
N SER A 59 -11.16 18.98 -1.07
CA SER A 59 -12.51 18.70 -1.58
C SER A 59 -12.50 17.91 -2.89
N ALA A 60 -11.38 17.31 -3.26
CA ALA A 60 -11.28 16.50 -4.47
C ALA A 60 -12.19 15.27 -4.38
N GLU A 61 -12.83 14.95 -5.50
CA GLU A 61 -13.57 13.70 -5.65
C GLU A 61 -12.61 12.51 -5.63
N ILE A 62 -13.07 11.37 -5.09
CA ILE A 62 -12.21 10.20 -4.91
C ILE A 62 -11.58 9.71 -6.23
N GLU A 63 -12.29 9.83 -7.36
CA GLU A 63 -11.74 9.44 -8.67
C GLU A 63 -10.56 10.32 -9.09
N GLN A 64 -10.59 11.61 -8.75
CA GLN A 64 -9.47 12.50 -9.01
C GLN A 64 -8.26 12.12 -8.16
N VAL A 65 -8.49 11.73 -6.90
CA VAL A 65 -7.44 11.28 -5.99
C VAL A 65 -6.82 9.97 -6.48
N ILE A 66 -7.65 8.99 -6.86
CA ILE A 66 -7.20 7.71 -7.41
C ILE A 66 -6.36 7.93 -8.67
N ALA A 67 -6.89 8.66 -9.66
CA ALA A 67 -6.19 8.89 -10.92
C ALA A 67 -4.85 9.62 -10.71
N TRP A 68 -4.78 10.53 -9.74
CA TRP A 68 -3.53 11.19 -9.39
C TRP A 68 -2.55 10.23 -8.69
N ILE A 69 -2.99 9.41 -7.73
CA ILE A 69 -2.11 8.43 -7.08
C ILE A 69 -1.52 7.45 -8.12
N GLU A 70 -2.34 6.99 -9.06
CA GLU A 70 -1.95 6.02 -10.10
C GLU A 70 -0.95 6.56 -11.12
N ALA A 71 -0.93 7.87 -11.32
CA ALA A 71 0.00 8.52 -12.23
C ALA A 71 1.38 8.81 -11.62
N GLY A 72 1.59 8.49 -10.33
CA GLY A 72 2.92 8.50 -9.73
C GLY A 72 3.84 7.44 -10.33
N THR A 73 5.14 7.70 -10.38
CA THR A 73 6.14 6.75 -10.90
C THR A 73 6.13 5.46 -10.07
N PRO A 74 5.85 4.28 -10.65
CA PRO A 74 5.76 3.06 -9.87
C PRO A 74 7.09 2.73 -9.17
N ALA A 75 7.02 2.49 -7.86
CA ALA A 75 8.08 1.86 -7.07
C ALA A 75 7.92 0.33 -7.12
N ASP A 76 9.03 -0.40 -6.95
CA ASP A 76 9.02 -1.86 -6.86
C ASP A 76 8.53 -2.31 -5.47
N PRO A 77 7.37 -2.97 -5.34
CA PRO A 77 6.90 -3.48 -4.05
C PRO A 77 7.87 -4.48 -3.40
N GLY A 78 8.63 -5.23 -4.21
CA GLY A 78 9.65 -6.18 -3.77
C GLY A 78 10.70 -5.54 -2.85
N ALA A 79 11.03 -4.27 -3.10
CA ALA A 79 11.99 -3.52 -2.30
C ALA A 79 11.46 -3.12 -0.91
N HIS A 80 10.13 -3.16 -0.70
CA HIS A 80 9.47 -2.65 0.51
C HIS A 80 9.03 -3.76 1.49
N HIS A 81 9.39 -5.02 1.25
CA HIS A 81 9.17 -6.15 2.17
C HIS A 81 10.28 -6.30 3.23
N VAL A 82 10.95 -5.19 3.57
CA VAL A 82 12.04 -5.15 4.54
C VAL A 82 11.91 -3.97 5.47
N ALA A 83 12.41 -4.13 6.69
CA ALA A 83 12.58 -3.05 7.65
C ALA A 83 13.98 -3.10 8.27
N PHE A 84 14.53 -1.93 8.59
CA PHE A 84 15.87 -1.78 9.12
C PHE A 84 15.83 -1.22 10.53
N ARG A 85 16.56 -1.84 11.45
CA ARG A 85 16.67 -1.38 12.83
C ARG A 85 18.03 -1.74 13.39
N ASP A 86 18.76 -0.76 13.92
CA ASP A 86 20.04 -0.98 14.61
C ASP A 86 21.05 -1.81 13.79
N GLY A 87 21.06 -1.61 12.46
CA GLY A 87 21.92 -2.34 11.52
C GLY A 87 21.42 -3.75 11.13
N VAL A 88 20.27 -4.18 11.66
CA VAL A 88 19.61 -5.44 11.33
C VAL A 88 18.54 -5.23 10.27
N THR A 89 18.51 -6.10 9.27
CA THR A 89 17.44 -6.18 8.27
C THR A 89 16.44 -7.25 8.67
N THR A 90 15.19 -6.85 8.89
CA THR A 90 14.05 -7.73 9.14
C THR A 90 13.32 -7.97 7.81
N GLN A 91 13.13 -9.23 7.43
CA GLN A 91 12.25 -9.61 6.31
C GLN A 91 10.80 -9.61 6.80
N LEU A 92 9.91 -8.95 6.06
CA LEU A 92 8.53 -8.71 6.48
C LEU A 92 7.53 -9.76 5.94
N GLY A 93 7.97 -10.64 5.04
CA GLY A 93 7.06 -11.55 4.34
C GLY A 93 6.14 -10.74 3.41
N ASP A 94 4.83 -10.91 3.53
CA ASP A 94 3.84 -10.19 2.72
C ASP A 94 3.59 -8.75 3.21
N ASP A 95 4.07 -8.41 4.41
CA ASP A 95 3.94 -7.05 4.94
C ASP A 95 4.85 -6.06 4.20
N ILE A 96 4.39 -4.81 4.11
CA ILE A 96 5.10 -3.69 3.49
C ILE A 96 5.51 -2.68 4.54
N ALA A 97 6.70 -2.11 4.41
CA ALA A 97 7.13 -0.94 5.16
C ALA A 97 7.74 0.11 4.25
N PHE A 98 7.46 1.38 4.54
CA PHE A 98 8.09 2.50 3.85
C PHE A 98 8.09 3.77 4.70
N THR A 99 8.91 4.73 4.30
CA THR A 99 8.84 6.11 4.79
C THR A 99 8.49 7.07 3.65
N ALA A 100 7.87 8.19 3.98
CA ALA A 100 7.58 9.27 3.03
C ALA A 100 7.89 10.64 3.66
N PRO A 101 8.43 11.61 2.90
CA PRO A 101 8.72 12.97 3.37
C PRO A 101 7.42 13.79 3.59
N SER A 102 6.65 13.45 4.61
CA SER A 102 5.36 14.10 4.92
C SER A 102 5.16 14.48 6.39
N GLY A 103 6.19 14.40 7.24
CA GLY A 103 6.15 14.82 8.64
C GLY A 103 6.60 16.26 8.87
N ALA A 104 6.52 16.72 10.12
CA ALA A 104 6.97 18.07 10.50
C ALA A 104 8.50 18.21 10.34
N SER A 105 8.99 19.38 9.90
CA SER A 105 10.42 19.78 10.00
C SER A 105 11.47 18.70 9.66
N ASN A 106 11.48 18.21 8.42
CA ASN A 106 12.38 17.15 7.91
C ASN A 106 12.09 15.72 8.43
N ASP A 107 11.02 15.51 9.21
CA ASP A 107 10.61 14.17 9.63
C ASP A 107 9.84 13.44 8.52
N THR A 108 9.96 12.12 8.52
CA THR A 108 9.25 11.24 7.59
C THR A 108 8.06 10.58 8.27
N THR A 109 6.94 10.46 7.56
CA THR A 109 5.87 9.53 7.96
C THR A 109 6.38 8.12 7.73
N GLN A 110 6.31 7.26 8.74
CA GLN A 110 6.63 5.85 8.65
C GLN A 110 5.34 5.05 8.54
N CYS A 111 5.22 4.17 7.55
CA CYS A 111 4.05 3.32 7.38
C CYS A 111 4.46 1.84 7.30
N MET A 112 3.64 0.98 7.87
CA MET A 112 3.83 -0.47 7.85
C MET A 112 2.48 -1.19 7.89
N THR A 113 2.36 -2.32 7.19
CA THR A 113 1.22 -3.23 7.35
C THR A 113 1.53 -4.30 8.41
N ASP A 114 0.49 -4.87 9.02
CA ASP A 114 0.67 -5.97 9.97
C ASP A 114 -0.37 -7.08 9.79
N SER A 115 -0.15 -7.91 8.77
CA SER A 115 -0.97 -9.09 8.48
C SER A 115 -1.19 -10.02 9.68
N THR A 116 -0.24 -10.04 10.64
CA THR A 116 -0.31 -10.92 11.81
C THR A 116 -1.28 -10.40 12.87
N TYR A 117 -1.31 -9.09 13.11
CA TYR A 117 -2.02 -8.51 14.25
C TYR A 117 -3.20 -7.59 13.88
N ASN A 118 -3.20 -7.00 12.69
CA ASN A 118 -4.23 -6.03 12.27
C ASN A 118 -4.90 -6.38 10.92
N GLY A 119 -4.73 -7.62 10.44
CA GLY A 119 -5.32 -8.08 9.18
C GLY A 119 -4.72 -7.41 7.94
N GLY A 120 -3.51 -6.85 8.05
CA GLY A 120 -2.82 -6.18 6.95
C GLY A 120 -3.24 -4.73 6.74
N ALA A 121 -3.91 -4.14 7.73
CA ALA A 121 -4.23 -2.72 7.72
C ALA A 121 -2.95 -1.87 7.69
N LEU A 122 -3.02 -0.73 7.00
CA LEU A 122 -1.92 0.22 6.94
C LEU A 122 -1.88 1.02 8.23
N THR A 123 -0.82 0.87 9.01
CA THR A 123 -0.53 1.70 10.18
C THR A 123 0.56 2.70 9.80
N CYS A 124 0.32 3.99 10.03
CA CYS A 124 1.31 5.05 9.82
C CYS A 124 1.57 5.80 11.13
N LEU A 125 2.80 6.27 11.30
CA LEU A 125 3.21 7.16 12.36
C LEU A 125 3.79 8.43 11.73
N VAL A 126 3.15 9.56 12.00
CA VAL A 126 3.53 10.89 11.52
C VAL A 126 3.75 11.83 12.71
N GLU A 127 4.73 12.72 12.62
CA GLU A 127 4.84 13.83 13.57
C GLU A 127 3.92 14.97 13.13
N LEU A 128 2.97 15.34 13.99
CA LEU A 128 1.97 16.37 13.71
C LEU A 128 2.44 17.73 14.24
N GLU A 129 2.21 18.80 13.49
CA GLU A 129 2.50 20.18 13.93
C GLU A 129 1.56 20.63 15.06
N SER A 130 0.34 20.08 15.11
CA SER A 130 -0.69 20.42 16.09
C SER A 130 -1.40 19.15 16.57
N PRO A 131 -0.73 18.30 17.37
CA PRO A 131 -1.28 17.03 17.82
C PRO A 131 -2.46 17.23 18.78
N SER A 132 -3.48 16.39 18.68
CA SER A 132 -4.57 16.36 19.66
C SER A 132 -4.04 16.02 21.06
N PRO A 133 -4.61 16.60 22.13
CA PRO A 133 -4.20 16.30 23.48
C PRO A 133 -4.51 14.84 23.83
N ARG A 134 -3.72 14.27 24.74
CA ARG A 134 -3.94 12.93 25.28
C ARG A 134 -5.34 12.85 25.91
N PRO A 135 -6.16 11.83 25.57
CA PRO A 135 -7.42 11.56 26.25
C PRO A 135 -7.23 11.28 27.75
N ALA A 136 -8.17 11.72 28.59
CA ALA A 136 -8.15 11.46 30.03
C ALA A 136 -8.28 9.95 30.34
N ASP A 137 -7.75 9.53 31.49
CA ASP A 137 -7.93 8.19 32.10
C ASP A 137 -7.50 6.98 31.25
N GLY A 138 -6.69 7.19 30.22
CA GLY A 138 -6.16 6.09 29.41
C GLY A 138 -4.74 5.67 29.81
N GLU A 139 -4.48 4.37 29.79
CA GLU A 139 -3.16 3.78 30.09
C GLU A 139 -2.26 3.69 28.85
N GLY A 140 -0.94 3.72 29.04
CA GLY A 140 0.03 3.63 27.94
C GLY A 140 0.59 4.98 27.46
N MET A 141 1.35 4.95 26.37
CA MET A 141 1.96 6.11 25.73
C MET A 141 1.04 6.68 24.66
N TRP A 142 0.73 7.98 24.77
CA TRP A 142 -0.05 8.68 23.75
C TRP A 142 0.79 8.91 22.50
N LYS A 143 0.29 8.44 21.35
CA LYS A 143 0.89 8.65 20.03
C LYS A 143 -0.09 9.42 19.17
N ALA A 144 -0.05 10.75 19.24
CA ALA A 144 -1.03 11.62 18.59
C ALA A 144 -1.10 11.45 17.06
N GLY A 145 0.03 11.14 16.41
CA GLY A 145 0.09 10.89 14.97
C GLY A 145 0.14 9.42 14.59
N TRP A 146 -0.28 8.51 15.49
CA TRP A 146 -0.56 7.13 15.12
C TRP A 146 -1.84 7.07 14.29
N ILE A 147 -1.76 6.48 13.11
CA ILE A 147 -2.86 6.42 12.14
C ILE A 147 -3.07 4.97 11.76
N ASP A 148 -4.27 4.44 11.99
CA ASP A 148 -4.67 3.13 11.50
C ASP A 148 -5.69 3.30 10.38
N TYR A 149 -5.34 2.80 9.18
CA TYR A 149 -6.14 2.89 7.97
C TYR A 149 -6.37 1.50 7.35
N PRO A 150 -7.42 0.78 7.81
CA PRO A 150 -7.85 -0.48 7.20
C PRO A 150 -8.66 -0.30 5.90
N GLY A 151 -8.94 0.93 5.49
CA GLY A 151 -9.72 1.25 4.28
C GLY A 151 -11.15 1.72 4.57
N THR A 152 -11.96 0.98 5.33
CA THR A 152 -13.34 1.42 5.67
C THR A 152 -13.41 2.51 6.74
N SER A 153 -12.33 2.70 7.48
CA SER A 153 -12.20 3.69 8.55
C SER A 153 -10.79 4.25 8.58
N VAL A 154 -10.62 5.33 9.33
CA VAL A 154 -9.30 5.76 9.78
C VAL A 154 -9.39 6.29 11.21
N GLN A 155 -8.45 5.90 12.05
CA GLN A 155 -8.28 6.42 13.40
C GLN A 155 -6.97 7.18 13.49
N ILE A 156 -6.97 8.28 14.26
CA ILE A 156 -5.82 9.16 14.44
C ILE A 156 -5.65 9.38 15.94
N GLY A 157 -4.44 9.15 16.43
CA GLY A 157 -4.08 9.30 17.82
C GLY A 157 -4.59 8.15 18.65
N SER A 158 -3.70 7.41 19.30
CA SER A 158 -4.03 6.26 20.14
C SER A 158 -3.04 6.08 21.28
N LEU A 159 -3.48 5.39 22.32
CA LEU A 159 -2.63 4.96 23.42
C LEU A 159 -2.02 3.60 23.12
N HIS A 160 -0.71 3.47 23.33
CA HIS A 160 0.02 2.23 23.07
C HIS A 160 0.90 1.83 24.26
N GLY A 161 0.82 0.55 24.64
CA GLY A 161 1.74 -0.07 25.59
C GLY A 161 2.99 -0.67 24.94
N ASP A 162 2.93 -0.91 23.63
CA ASP A 162 4.01 -1.49 22.82
C ASP A 162 4.26 -0.63 21.55
N PRO A 163 5.37 -0.82 20.84
CA PRO A 163 5.68 -0.04 19.62
C PRO A 163 4.84 -0.41 18.39
N GLY A 164 3.94 -1.40 18.49
CA GLY A 164 3.21 -2.01 17.38
C GLY A 164 4.13 -2.53 16.27
N PRO A 165 3.70 -2.45 14.99
CA PRO A 165 4.49 -3.01 13.88
C PRO A 165 5.87 -2.36 13.74
N PHE A 166 6.03 -1.12 14.19
CA PHE A 166 7.29 -0.37 14.10
C PHE A 166 8.43 -0.94 14.97
N VAL A 167 8.15 -1.94 15.82
CA VAL A 167 9.21 -2.75 16.44
C VAL A 167 10.08 -3.45 15.38
N LYS A 168 9.52 -3.78 14.21
CA LYS A 168 10.20 -4.46 13.10
C LYS A 168 11.27 -3.56 12.44
N GLY A 169 11.17 -2.23 12.57
CA GLY A 169 12.13 -1.24 12.07
C GLY A 169 11.53 -0.21 11.12
N VAL A 170 12.40 0.45 10.35
CA VAL A 170 12.08 1.50 9.37
C VAL A 170 12.13 0.91 7.96
N GLY A 171 11.10 1.12 7.14
CA GLY A 171 11.10 0.69 5.73
C GLY A 171 11.92 1.62 4.81
N PRO A 172 12.20 1.20 3.56
CA PRO A 172 12.81 2.06 2.56
C PRO A 172 11.97 3.31 2.27
N GLN A 173 12.63 4.38 1.84
CA GLN A 173 11.93 5.60 1.46
C GLN A 173 11.17 5.42 0.14
N LEU A 174 9.89 5.81 0.14
CA LEU A 174 9.11 6.10 -1.06
C LEU A 174 9.41 7.54 -1.46
N ALA A 175 10.13 7.74 -2.56
CA ALA A 175 10.54 9.08 -2.98
C ALA A 175 9.34 9.90 -3.47
N GLU A 176 9.49 11.23 -3.44
CA GLU A 176 8.48 12.15 -3.94
C GLU A 176 8.09 11.82 -5.39
N GLY A 177 6.79 11.82 -5.68
CA GLY A 177 6.23 11.46 -6.98
C GLY A 177 6.11 9.95 -7.22
N GLN A 178 6.70 9.09 -6.39
CA GLN A 178 6.56 7.64 -6.55
C GLN A 178 5.23 7.12 -6.00
N SER A 179 4.71 6.07 -6.64
CA SER A 179 3.55 5.31 -6.19
C SER A 179 3.93 3.87 -5.82
N LEU A 180 3.46 3.38 -4.68
CA LEU A 180 3.70 2.03 -4.18
C LEU A 180 2.37 1.29 -4.04
N THR A 181 2.23 0.15 -4.72
CA THR A 181 1.04 -0.71 -4.65
C THR A 181 1.29 -1.91 -3.75
N PHE A 182 0.32 -2.23 -2.91
CA PHE A 182 0.35 -3.41 -2.04
C PHE A 182 -1.05 -3.79 -1.58
N ALA A 183 -1.40 -5.07 -1.67
CA ALA A 183 -2.76 -5.56 -1.43
C ALA A 183 -3.82 -4.68 -2.15
N ASP A 184 -4.84 -4.23 -1.44
CA ASP A 184 -5.87 -3.32 -1.96
C ASP A 184 -5.48 -1.84 -1.88
N ASN A 185 -4.24 -1.52 -1.52
CA ASN A 185 -3.79 -0.15 -1.32
C ASN A 185 -2.81 0.31 -2.41
N ARG A 186 -2.83 1.61 -2.69
CA ARG A 186 -1.73 2.29 -3.37
C ARG A 186 -1.48 3.62 -2.67
N CYS A 187 -0.21 3.89 -2.38
CA CYS A 187 0.22 5.16 -1.82
C CYS A 187 1.08 5.94 -2.81
N ARG A 188 0.94 7.26 -2.88
CA ARG A 188 1.83 8.17 -3.61
C ARG A 188 2.41 9.20 -2.66
N SER A 189 3.73 9.37 -2.69
CA SER A 189 4.40 10.42 -1.92
C SER A 189 4.44 11.74 -2.70
N ASP A 190 4.28 12.87 -2.02
CA ASP A 190 4.31 14.21 -2.59
C ASP A 190 4.74 15.23 -1.52
N ALA A 191 5.24 16.40 -1.94
CA ALA A 191 5.63 17.48 -1.03
C ALA A 191 4.49 17.97 -0.12
N SER A 192 3.22 17.81 -0.53
CA SER A 192 2.05 18.15 0.27
C SER A 192 1.63 17.05 1.25
N GLY A 193 2.16 15.83 1.11
CA GLY A 193 1.84 14.71 2.00
C GLY A 193 1.89 13.34 1.33
N LEU A 194 1.68 12.31 2.14
CA LEU A 194 1.48 10.94 1.66
C LEU A 194 0.00 10.72 1.37
N PHE A 195 -0.35 10.33 0.14
CA PHE A 195 -1.72 9.98 -0.22
C PHE A 195 -1.82 8.46 -0.34
N CYS A 196 -2.79 7.84 0.32
CA CYS A 196 -3.04 6.41 0.21
C CYS A 196 -4.51 6.15 -0.10
N VAL A 197 -4.78 5.38 -1.15
CA VAL A 197 -6.12 4.89 -1.50
C VAL A 197 -6.23 3.43 -1.11
N ASN A 198 -7.39 3.03 -0.61
CA ASN A 198 -7.85 1.66 -0.57
C ASN A 198 -8.90 1.42 -1.68
N TYR A 199 -8.58 0.57 -2.64
CA TYR A 199 -9.41 0.30 -3.81
C TYR A 199 -10.67 -0.49 -3.47
N ALA A 200 -10.58 -1.46 -2.56
CA ALA A 200 -11.72 -2.28 -2.16
C ALA A 200 -12.85 -1.46 -1.53
N HIS A 201 -12.51 -0.36 -0.86
CA HIS A 201 -13.47 0.49 -0.15
C HIS A 201 -13.68 1.87 -0.78
N ARG A 202 -12.93 2.20 -1.85
CA ARG A 202 -12.98 3.50 -2.53
C ARG A 202 -12.92 4.67 -1.55
N SER A 203 -11.99 4.55 -0.61
CA SER A 203 -11.62 5.60 0.34
C SER A 203 -10.17 5.98 0.09
N ALA A 204 -9.79 7.18 0.53
CA ALA A 204 -8.38 7.56 0.56
C ALA A 204 -8.11 8.53 1.70
N VAL A 205 -6.84 8.66 2.04
CA VAL A 205 -6.35 9.62 3.03
C VAL A 205 -5.14 10.35 2.47
N GLN A 206 -5.02 11.65 2.77
CA GLN A 206 -3.75 12.38 2.75
C GLN A 206 -3.26 12.47 4.19
N ILE A 207 -2.01 12.10 4.42
CA ILE A 207 -1.32 12.17 5.71
C ILE A 207 -0.19 13.18 5.58
N SER A 208 -0.23 14.23 6.40
CA SER A 208 0.87 15.20 6.50
C SER A 208 1.03 15.71 7.93
N ALA A 209 2.09 16.50 8.16
CA ALA A 209 2.33 17.19 9.42
C ALA A 209 1.14 18.07 9.86
N GLY A 210 0.39 18.62 8.90
CA GLY A 210 -0.82 19.40 9.15
C GLY A 210 -2.06 18.58 9.52
N GLY A 211 -1.93 17.25 9.62
CA GLY A 211 -3.01 16.32 9.95
C GLY A 211 -3.45 15.46 8.76
N LEU A 212 -4.61 14.84 8.93
CA LEU A 212 -5.20 13.94 7.94
C LEU A 212 -6.34 14.60 7.18
N VAL A 213 -6.41 14.34 5.87
CA VAL A 213 -7.56 14.70 5.03
C VAL A 213 -8.19 13.42 4.47
N PRO A 214 -9.46 13.13 4.80
CA PRO A 214 -10.17 11.96 4.26
C PRO A 214 -10.79 12.27 2.88
N PHE A 215 -10.89 11.24 2.05
CA PHE A 215 -11.59 11.28 0.76
C PHE A 215 -12.54 10.09 0.60
N GLY A 216 -13.46 10.20 -0.36
CA GLY A 216 -14.45 9.15 -0.63
C GLY A 216 -15.53 9.06 0.44
N CYS A 217 -15.82 7.86 0.91
CA CYS A 217 -16.92 7.62 1.88
C CYS A 217 -16.59 8.01 3.32
N LEU A 218 -15.33 8.28 3.66
CA LEU A 218 -14.90 8.58 5.03
C LEU A 218 -15.53 9.88 5.56
N ARG A 219 -16.35 9.76 6.61
CA ARG A 219 -16.97 10.88 7.34
C ARG A 219 -16.51 10.92 8.80
N PRO A 220 -16.39 12.12 9.41
CA PRO A 220 -16.02 12.23 10.82
C PRO A 220 -16.97 11.47 11.75
N VAL A 221 -16.41 10.84 12.78
CA VAL A 221 -17.15 10.20 13.86
C VAL A 221 -17.10 11.11 15.08
N THR A 222 -18.26 11.57 15.55
CA THR A 222 -18.38 12.50 16.69
C THR A 222 -19.34 11.95 17.76
N PRO A 223 -18.89 11.78 19.02
CA PRO A 223 -17.51 11.91 19.47
C PRO A 223 -16.61 10.78 18.92
N PRO A 224 -15.27 10.98 18.88
CA PRO A 224 -14.34 9.90 18.57
C PRO A 224 -14.51 8.72 19.54
N PRO A 225 -14.14 7.49 19.12
CA PRO A 225 -14.05 6.36 20.04
C PRO A 225 -13.18 6.67 21.27
N PRO A 226 -13.44 6.01 22.41
CA PRO A 226 -12.59 6.16 23.60
C PRO A 226 -11.12 5.93 23.25
N GLN A 227 -10.23 6.73 23.86
CA GLN A 227 -8.77 6.64 23.66
C GLN A 227 -8.28 6.92 22.24
N THR A 228 -9.15 7.46 21.37
CA THR A 228 -8.80 7.90 20.02
C THR A 228 -8.89 9.43 19.91
N GLY A 229 -7.94 10.05 19.18
CA GLY A 229 -7.91 11.51 18.99
C GLY A 229 -8.98 12.00 18.00
N ALA A 230 -9.06 11.34 16.85
CA ALA A 230 -10.07 11.55 15.83
C ALA A 230 -10.34 10.26 15.07
N ALA A 231 -11.55 10.11 14.52
CA ALA A 231 -11.91 8.95 13.72
C ALA A 231 -12.83 9.32 12.57
N PHE A 232 -12.70 8.56 11.48
CA PHE A 232 -13.56 8.65 10.32
C PHE A 232 -14.00 7.25 9.92
N ARG A 233 -15.19 7.14 9.34
CA ARG A 233 -15.70 5.87 8.81
C ARG A 233 -16.58 6.10 7.59
N CYS A 234 -16.63 5.09 6.74
CA CYS A 234 -17.77 4.80 5.91
C CYS A 234 -18.83 4.11 6.82
#